data_AF-A0A1A8TDB7-F1
#
_entry.id   AF-A0A1A8TDB7-F1
#
_cell.length_a   1.000
_cell.length_b   1.000
_cell.length_c   1.000
_cell.angle_alpha   90.00
_cell.angle_beta   90.00
_cell.angle_gamma   90.00
#
_symmetry.space_group_name_H-M   'P 1'
#
loop_
_entity.id
_entity.type
_entity.pdbx_description
1 polymer ?
#
loop_
_entity_poly.entity_id
_entity_poly.type
_entity_poly.pdbx_seq_one_letter_code
_entity_poly.pdbx_strand_id
1 'polypeptide(L)'
;MTDFAPIKKTYSDTHVLHDAPFVGYRDGVVSAEECDYLIALATGKTQRAKVSLDDDSDITPGRSGSNCWLRYAEDDTVRKIGERIAGMVGIPLENAEAMQVIHYGVDQEYRSHYDAYDLTTVRGQRCCRMGGQRLVTALVYLNDIASGGATRFANLNTEVQAKKGRMALFNNVGEDYNHPHPDSLHAGTPVLAGEKWAFNIWFHARPMKERQDFQQYPGLEKPPIPAASSTPATATATATAKTPAPITHKINRASKLFQQALAQLDPILVRKTAPLCFTYWDTYGNSVLDLSDLADGTRVLRVVERSIVNRLSNKATLAQSLIQHNLESIAPKTYFTIEDALQHQGDPVPIWFVKNRFGTGGKGMSCVSQQDLASTELPANHIIQAGVTDLALFDGRKFTARAYCLIWNHTIYLYQNGFLVVHGREYDANSTDYAVQIDHAGYHSEEGPVQMHQLINYSEYERYWPGIKQLMQSMGALLEPTRLAADSTHYILLGIDVLLREDGSAQLLEINSFPNFIHSHEIIQQVNIPFFSAALRTMLGDESIVLEKIDTIKNGA
;
A
#
# COMPACT_ATOMS: atom_id res chain seq x y z
N MET A 1 -27.58 3.39 -28.59
CA MET A 1 -27.26 4.06 -27.31
C MET A 1 -27.85 3.20 -26.22
N THR A 2 -27.01 2.62 -25.37
CA THR A 2 -27.46 1.72 -24.30
C THR A 2 -28.08 2.57 -23.19
N ASP A 3 -29.36 2.36 -22.89
CA ASP A 3 -30.13 3.10 -21.89
C ASP A 3 -29.69 2.69 -20.47
N PHE A 4 -28.58 3.23 -19.98
CA PHE A 4 -28.09 3.02 -18.62
C PHE A 4 -28.55 4.13 -17.69
N ALA A 5 -28.74 3.81 -16.41
CA ALA A 5 -29.00 4.82 -15.40
C ALA A 5 -27.89 5.90 -15.42
N PRO A 6 -28.25 7.19 -15.51
CA PRO A 6 -27.25 8.25 -15.60
C PRO A 6 -26.47 8.36 -14.30
N ILE A 7 -25.14 8.35 -14.39
CA ILE A 7 -24.27 8.61 -13.25
C ILE A 7 -24.19 10.12 -13.05
N LYS A 8 -24.54 10.59 -11.86
CA LYS A 8 -24.35 12.01 -11.52
C LYS A 8 -22.86 12.33 -11.43
N LYS A 9 -22.50 13.51 -11.96
CA LYS A 9 -21.15 14.07 -11.84
C LYS A 9 -20.98 14.93 -10.59
N THR A 10 -22.08 15.39 -9.99
CA THR A 10 -22.10 16.23 -8.80
C THR A 10 -23.20 15.80 -7.86
N TYR A 11 -22.95 15.95 -6.56
CA TYR A 11 -23.89 15.62 -5.49
C TYR A 11 -23.97 16.80 -4.52
N SER A 12 -25.19 17.29 -4.25
CA SER A 12 -25.38 18.42 -3.33
C SER A 12 -25.02 18.01 -1.90
N ASP A 13 -24.58 18.98 -1.10
CA ASP A 13 -24.23 18.82 0.32
C ASP A 13 -23.20 17.69 0.58
N THR A 14 -22.30 17.46 -0.38
CA THR A 14 -21.28 16.42 -0.32
C THR A 14 -19.91 17.08 -0.29
N HIS A 15 -19.05 16.66 0.64
CA HIS A 15 -17.65 17.06 0.65
C HIS A 15 -16.93 16.26 -0.44
N VAL A 16 -16.48 16.96 -1.48
CA VAL A 16 -15.85 16.35 -2.64
C VAL A 16 -14.37 16.15 -2.36
N LEU A 17 -13.91 14.92 -2.54
CA LEU A 17 -12.50 14.54 -2.45
C LEU A 17 -11.87 14.38 -3.85
N HIS A 18 -12.68 14.04 -4.86
CA HIS A 18 -12.27 13.92 -6.25
C HIS A 18 -13.47 14.03 -7.19
N ASP A 19 -13.28 14.60 -8.39
CA ASP A 19 -14.37 14.91 -9.33
C ASP A 19 -14.63 13.79 -10.36
N ALA A 20 -13.59 13.09 -10.85
CA ALA A 20 -13.72 12.11 -11.93
C ALA A 20 -12.69 10.96 -11.81
N PRO A 21 -13.02 9.82 -11.19
CA PRO A 21 -14.36 9.44 -10.75
C PRO A 21 -14.74 10.27 -9.53
N PHE A 22 -16.03 10.55 -9.38
CA PHE A 22 -16.51 11.22 -8.19
C PHE A 22 -16.16 10.39 -6.97
N VAL A 23 -15.52 11.00 -5.97
CA VAL A 23 -15.33 10.45 -4.64
C VAL A 23 -15.63 11.56 -3.63
N GLY A 24 -16.50 11.29 -2.68
CA GLY A 24 -16.83 12.25 -1.64
C GLY A 24 -17.53 11.60 -0.47
N TYR A 25 -17.90 12.42 0.51
CA TYR A 25 -18.71 11.96 1.63
C TYR A 25 -19.73 12.98 2.10
N ARG A 26 -20.79 12.49 2.73
CA ARG A 26 -21.85 13.29 3.34
C ARG A 26 -22.11 12.79 4.75
N ASP A 27 -22.14 13.72 5.71
CA ASP A 27 -22.43 13.43 7.10
C ASP A 27 -23.94 13.40 7.36
N GLY A 28 -24.36 12.60 8.34
CA GLY A 28 -25.76 12.58 8.81
C GLY A 28 -26.78 12.07 7.79
N VAL A 29 -26.36 11.22 6.85
CA VAL A 29 -27.26 10.59 5.86
C VAL A 29 -28.19 9.59 6.54
N VAL A 30 -27.68 8.89 7.55
CA VAL A 30 -28.43 7.98 8.42
C VAL A 30 -28.31 8.51 9.85
N SER A 31 -29.44 8.61 10.54
CA SER A 31 -29.49 9.10 11.92
C SER A 31 -28.82 8.13 12.89
N ALA A 32 -28.45 8.61 14.08
CA ALA A 32 -27.79 7.76 15.07
C ALA A 32 -28.69 6.59 15.50
N GLU A 33 -30.00 6.82 15.60
CA GLU A 33 -31.03 5.84 15.96
C GLU A 33 -31.21 4.79 14.86
N GLU A 34 -31.24 5.21 13.59
CA GLU A 34 -31.27 4.29 12.46
C GLU A 34 -29.98 3.45 12.38
N CYS A 35 -28.84 4.04 12.71
CA CYS A 35 -27.58 3.30 12.78
C CYS A 35 -27.62 2.19 13.84
N ASP A 36 -28.04 2.51 15.06
CA ASP A 36 -28.16 1.54 16.15
C ASP A 36 -29.20 0.45 15.83
N TYR A 37 -30.30 0.84 15.19
CA TYR A 37 -31.32 -0.10 14.70
C TYR A 37 -30.75 -1.10 13.70
N LEU A 38 -29.98 -0.63 12.70
CA LEU A 38 -29.37 -1.49 11.69
C LEU A 38 -28.33 -2.44 12.29
N ILE A 39 -27.51 -1.97 13.25
CA ILE A 39 -26.57 -2.83 13.99
C ILE A 39 -27.34 -3.91 14.74
N ALA A 40 -28.38 -3.54 15.49
CA ALA A 40 -29.20 -4.50 16.23
C ALA A 40 -29.88 -5.52 15.31
N LEU A 41 -30.40 -5.07 14.16
CA LEU A 41 -31.06 -5.92 13.17
C LEU A 41 -30.09 -6.91 12.50
N ALA A 42 -28.82 -6.53 12.34
CA ALA A 42 -27.77 -7.34 11.74
C ALA A 42 -27.05 -8.26 12.74
N THR A 43 -27.01 -7.88 14.01
CA THR A 43 -26.36 -8.65 15.08
C THR A 43 -26.95 -10.06 15.17
N GLY A 44 -26.07 -11.07 15.15
CA GLY A 44 -26.48 -12.49 15.13
C GLY A 44 -26.87 -13.04 13.75
N LYS A 45 -26.93 -12.20 12.70
CA LYS A 45 -27.16 -12.64 11.31
C LYS A 45 -25.89 -12.60 10.45
N THR A 46 -24.83 -11.97 10.93
CA THR A 46 -23.55 -11.84 10.20
C THR A 46 -22.83 -13.18 10.09
N GLN A 47 -22.35 -13.49 8.89
CA GLN A 47 -21.53 -14.67 8.61
C GLN A 47 -20.20 -14.25 8.02
N ARG A 48 -19.22 -15.14 8.01
CA ARG A 48 -17.92 -14.87 7.41
C ARG A 48 -18.09 -14.41 5.95
N ALA A 49 -17.56 -13.23 5.62
CA ALA A 49 -17.80 -12.64 4.31
C ALA A 49 -17.03 -13.39 3.20
N LYS A 50 -17.69 -13.56 2.06
CA LYS A 50 -17.13 -14.18 0.86
C LYS A 50 -16.76 -13.14 -0.21
N VAL A 51 -15.90 -13.53 -1.14
CA VAL A 51 -15.54 -12.77 -2.35
C VAL A 51 -15.91 -13.60 -3.58
N SER A 52 -16.46 -12.97 -4.62
CA SER A 52 -16.74 -13.66 -5.90
C SER A 52 -15.44 -14.03 -6.61
N LEU A 53 -15.23 -15.31 -6.91
CA LEU A 53 -14.11 -15.86 -7.68
C LEU A 53 -14.57 -16.25 -9.09
N ASP A 54 -13.76 -16.91 -9.91
CA ASP A 54 -14.08 -17.17 -11.33
C ASP A 54 -15.19 -18.22 -11.53
N ASP A 55 -15.35 -19.20 -10.62
CA ASP A 55 -16.37 -20.25 -10.71
C ASP A 55 -17.40 -20.25 -9.56
N ASP A 56 -17.10 -19.64 -8.41
CA ASP A 56 -17.99 -19.57 -7.23
C ASP A 56 -17.70 -18.33 -6.35
N SER A 57 -18.17 -18.32 -5.11
CA SER A 57 -17.83 -17.37 -4.04
C SER A 57 -17.23 -18.10 -2.85
N ASP A 58 -16.09 -17.64 -2.36
CA ASP A 58 -15.39 -18.30 -1.26
C ASP A 58 -14.90 -17.30 -0.20
N ILE A 59 -14.65 -17.82 1.00
CA ILE A 59 -14.01 -17.09 2.09
C ILE A 59 -12.55 -16.90 1.71
N THR A 60 -12.17 -15.66 1.44
CA THR A 60 -10.77 -15.33 1.18
C THR A 60 -10.18 -14.57 2.37
N PRO A 61 -8.87 -14.71 2.65
CA PRO A 61 -8.22 -13.86 3.63
C PRO A 61 -8.26 -12.36 3.25
N GLY A 62 -8.61 -12.02 2.01
CA GLY A 62 -8.78 -10.65 1.47
C GLY A 62 -9.90 -9.84 2.06
N ARG A 63 -10.86 -10.52 2.66
CA ARG A 63 -11.97 -9.90 3.36
C ARG A 63 -12.12 -10.60 4.69
N SER A 64 -11.57 -9.99 5.74
CA SER A 64 -11.42 -10.64 7.03
C SER A 64 -12.52 -10.32 8.05
N GLY A 65 -13.61 -9.68 7.61
CA GLY A 65 -14.81 -9.41 8.41
C GLY A 65 -15.96 -10.39 8.21
N SER A 66 -17.11 -10.03 8.77
CA SER A 66 -18.38 -10.72 8.56
C SER A 66 -19.38 -9.80 7.86
N ASN A 67 -20.38 -10.37 7.20
CA ASN A 67 -21.46 -9.61 6.58
C ASN A 67 -22.81 -10.33 6.66
N CYS A 68 -23.88 -9.58 6.47
CA CYS A 68 -25.21 -10.10 6.18
C CYS A 68 -25.91 -9.18 5.17
N TRP A 69 -27.05 -9.63 4.66
CA TRP A 69 -27.85 -8.87 3.71
C TRP A 69 -29.21 -8.55 4.31
N LEU A 70 -29.60 -7.28 4.28
CA LEU A 70 -30.91 -6.81 4.68
C LEU A 70 -31.70 -6.45 3.41
N ARG A 71 -32.83 -7.11 3.19
CA ARG A 71 -33.66 -6.88 2.00
C ARG A 71 -34.68 -5.77 2.25
N TYR A 72 -34.85 -4.88 1.28
CA TYR A 72 -35.79 -3.75 1.38
C TYR A 72 -37.26 -4.19 1.54
N ALA A 73 -37.63 -5.39 1.09
CA ALA A 73 -38.99 -5.91 1.24
C ALA A 73 -39.27 -6.49 2.64
N GLU A 74 -38.25 -6.71 3.45
CA GLU A 74 -38.37 -7.41 4.75
C GLU A 74 -38.43 -6.43 5.93
N ASP A 75 -38.05 -5.16 5.73
CA ASP A 75 -37.98 -4.15 6.79
C ASP A 75 -38.23 -2.72 6.26
N ASP A 76 -39.19 -2.02 6.84
CA ASP A 76 -39.59 -0.67 6.40
C ASP A 76 -38.51 0.39 6.65
N THR A 77 -37.69 0.25 7.70
CA THR A 77 -36.60 1.17 8.00
C THR A 77 -35.49 1.01 6.98
N VAL A 78 -35.10 -0.24 6.70
CA VAL A 78 -34.12 -0.57 5.65
C VAL A 78 -34.57 -0.02 4.29
N ARG A 79 -35.86 -0.18 3.95
CA ARG A 79 -36.45 0.37 2.72
C ARG A 79 -36.37 1.89 2.65
N LYS A 80 -36.81 2.59 3.68
CA LYS A 80 -36.77 4.07 3.74
C LYS A 80 -35.35 4.62 3.63
N ILE A 81 -34.39 3.98 4.29
CA ILE A 81 -32.96 4.32 4.18
C ILE A 81 -32.48 4.14 2.74
N GLY A 82 -32.82 3.00 2.11
CA GLY A 82 -32.50 2.71 0.71
C GLY A 82 -33.11 3.74 -0.25
N GLU A 83 -34.41 4.05 -0.12
CA GLU A 83 -35.11 5.05 -0.94
C GLU A 83 -34.48 6.44 -0.82
N ARG A 84 -34.09 6.85 0.40
CA ARG A 84 -33.40 8.12 0.65
C ARG A 84 -32.04 8.18 -0.03
N ILE A 85 -31.21 7.13 0.12
CA ILE A 85 -29.89 7.05 -0.52
C ILE A 85 -30.03 7.00 -2.05
N ALA A 86 -31.00 6.22 -2.58
CA ALA A 86 -31.32 6.17 -4.01
C ALA A 86 -31.65 7.56 -4.57
N GLY A 87 -32.45 8.36 -3.85
CA GLY A 87 -32.74 9.75 -4.22
C GLY A 87 -31.50 10.64 -4.28
N MET A 88 -30.57 10.48 -3.33
CA MET A 88 -29.29 11.19 -3.34
C MET A 88 -28.42 10.77 -4.53
N VAL A 89 -28.23 9.46 -4.71
CA VAL A 89 -27.46 8.87 -5.81
C VAL A 89 -28.04 9.24 -7.18
N GLY A 90 -29.37 9.38 -7.27
CA GLY A 90 -30.08 9.62 -8.51
C GLY A 90 -30.33 8.36 -9.35
N ILE A 91 -30.07 7.18 -8.78
CA ILE A 91 -30.37 5.89 -9.39
C ILE A 91 -31.49 5.24 -8.56
N PRO A 92 -32.59 4.76 -9.17
CA PRO A 92 -33.70 4.15 -8.47
C PRO A 92 -33.30 2.98 -7.56
N LEU A 93 -34.04 2.76 -6.47
CA LEU A 93 -33.78 1.66 -5.53
C LEU A 93 -33.91 0.28 -6.20
N GLU A 94 -34.72 0.16 -7.26
CA GLU A 94 -34.86 -1.07 -8.05
C GLU A 94 -33.57 -1.50 -8.77
N ASN A 95 -32.62 -0.58 -8.98
CA ASN A 95 -31.30 -0.85 -9.50
C ASN A 95 -30.29 -1.24 -8.41
N ALA A 96 -30.66 -1.12 -7.12
CA ALA A 96 -29.74 -1.39 -6.04
C ALA A 96 -29.75 -2.86 -5.63
N GLU A 97 -28.58 -3.41 -5.30
CA GLU A 97 -28.51 -4.64 -4.53
C GLU A 97 -29.15 -4.45 -3.14
N ALA A 98 -29.47 -5.56 -2.47
CA ALA A 98 -29.85 -5.51 -1.05
C ALA A 98 -28.74 -4.85 -0.21
N MET A 99 -29.11 -4.25 0.91
CA MET A 99 -28.15 -3.59 1.79
C MET A 99 -27.23 -4.64 2.42
N GLN A 100 -25.92 -4.53 2.16
CA GLN A 100 -24.94 -5.46 2.74
C GLN A 100 -24.33 -4.83 4.00
N VAL A 101 -24.77 -5.27 5.17
CA VAL A 101 -24.18 -4.85 6.45
C VAL A 101 -22.89 -5.62 6.68
N ILE A 102 -21.83 -4.93 7.08
CA ILE A 102 -20.50 -5.47 7.33
C ILE A 102 -20.06 -5.17 8.75
N HIS A 103 -19.34 -6.13 9.35
CA HIS A 103 -18.73 -6.01 10.66
C HIS A 103 -17.26 -6.41 10.61
N TYR A 104 -16.40 -5.54 11.15
CA TYR A 104 -14.98 -5.79 11.34
C TYR A 104 -14.60 -5.58 12.80
N GLY A 105 -14.01 -6.59 13.42
CA GLY A 105 -13.27 -6.45 14.68
C GLY A 105 -11.86 -5.91 14.44
N VAL A 106 -11.09 -5.79 15.53
CA VAL A 106 -9.67 -5.40 15.48
C VAL A 106 -8.89 -6.26 14.49
N ASP A 107 -8.00 -5.63 13.73
CA ASP A 107 -7.17 -6.17 12.65
C ASP A 107 -7.94 -6.72 11.42
N GLN A 108 -9.28 -6.69 11.45
CA GLN A 108 -10.08 -7.08 10.30
C GLN A 108 -10.22 -5.92 9.29
N GLU A 109 -10.28 -6.27 8.01
CA GLU A 109 -10.24 -5.32 6.90
C GLU A 109 -10.88 -5.89 5.63
N TYR A 110 -10.93 -5.05 4.60
CA TYR A 110 -11.16 -5.48 3.23
C TYR A 110 -10.08 -4.87 2.34
N ARG A 111 -9.21 -5.72 1.80
CA ARG A 111 -8.10 -5.30 0.94
C ARG A 111 -8.56 -4.58 -0.31
N SER A 112 -7.62 -3.86 -0.94
CA SER A 112 -7.90 -3.07 -2.14
C SER A 112 -8.61 -3.89 -3.21
N HIS A 113 -9.76 -3.40 -3.64
CA HIS A 113 -10.60 -4.03 -4.66
C HIS A 113 -11.36 -2.96 -5.45
N TYR A 114 -11.96 -3.41 -6.55
CA TYR A 114 -12.97 -2.66 -7.28
C TYR A 114 -14.35 -3.22 -6.97
N ASP A 115 -15.33 -2.35 -6.87
CA ASP A 115 -16.73 -2.76 -6.78
C ASP A 115 -17.33 -3.06 -8.15
N ALA A 116 -16.89 -2.37 -9.20
CA ALA A 116 -17.18 -2.72 -10.58
C ALA A 116 -16.37 -3.94 -11.03
N TYR A 117 -16.86 -4.59 -12.08
CA TYR A 117 -16.23 -5.76 -12.69
C TYR A 117 -15.66 -5.44 -14.06
N ASP A 118 -14.64 -6.17 -14.49
CA ASP A 118 -14.22 -6.19 -15.90
C ASP A 118 -15.19 -7.06 -16.72
N LEU A 119 -16.07 -6.42 -17.48
CA LEU A 119 -17.10 -7.09 -18.28
C LEU A 119 -16.53 -7.86 -19.47
N THR A 120 -15.26 -7.68 -19.84
CA THR A 120 -14.61 -8.51 -20.88
C THR A 120 -14.34 -9.94 -20.38
N THR A 121 -14.36 -10.13 -19.06
CA THR A 121 -14.13 -11.43 -18.43
C THR A 121 -15.43 -12.21 -18.21
N VAL A 122 -15.34 -13.55 -18.26
CA VAL A 122 -16.47 -14.45 -17.94
C VAL A 122 -17.02 -14.18 -16.53
N ARG A 123 -16.12 -13.95 -15.57
CA ARG A 123 -16.49 -13.61 -14.19
C ARG A 123 -17.28 -12.31 -14.12
N GLY A 124 -16.82 -11.25 -14.77
CA GLY A 124 -17.49 -9.96 -14.75
C GLY A 124 -18.88 -10.04 -15.35
N GLN A 125 -19.03 -10.70 -16.50
CA GLN A 125 -20.36 -10.95 -17.09
C GLN A 125 -21.26 -11.78 -16.18
N ARG A 126 -20.73 -12.80 -15.51
CA ARG A 126 -21.53 -13.61 -14.57
C ARG A 126 -21.98 -12.78 -13.36
N CYS A 127 -21.08 -12.01 -12.75
CA CYS A 127 -21.37 -11.18 -11.58
C CYS A 127 -22.34 -10.04 -11.90
N CYS A 128 -22.25 -9.46 -13.10
CA CYS A 128 -23.11 -8.37 -13.56
C CYS A 128 -24.37 -8.87 -14.31
N ARG A 129 -24.62 -10.18 -14.34
CA ARG A 129 -25.71 -10.77 -15.14
C ARG A 129 -27.10 -10.20 -14.80
N MET A 130 -27.31 -9.78 -13.57
CA MET A 130 -28.54 -9.12 -13.12
C MET A 130 -28.23 -7.64 -12.85
N GLY A 131 -29.04 -6.74 -13.41
CA GLY A 131 -28.87 -5.28 -13.27
C GLY A 131 -27.68 -4.68 -14.04
N GLY A 132 -26.72 -5.48 -14.50
CA GLY A 132 -25.54 -4.99 -15.21
C GLY A 132 -24.43 -4.53 -14.27
N GLN A 133 -23.57 -3.63 -14.76
CA GLN A 133 -22.43 -3.13 -14.02
C GLN A 133 -22.84 -2.35 -12.77
N ARG A 134 -22.05 -2.44 -11.69
CA ARG A 134 -22.17 -1.56 -10.52
C ARG A 134 -21.59 -0.19 -10.86
N LEU A 135 -22.44 0.83 -10.93
CA LEU A 135 -22.05 2.17 -11.35
C LEU A 135 -21.59 3.03 -10.17
N VAL A 136 -22.30 2.96 -9.05
CA VAL A 136 -22.08 3.82 -7.88
C VAL A 136 -22.15 2.99 -6.61
N THR A 137 -21.22 3.25 -5.69
CA THR A 137 -21.24 2.67 -4.34
C THR A 137 -21.58 3.75 -3.32
N ALA A 138 -22.56 3.45 -2.47
CA ALA A 138 -22.83 4.18 -1.24
C ALA A 138 -22.45 3.30 -0.04
N LEU A 139 -21.41 3.69 0.70
CA LEU A 139 -20.97 3.02 1.92
C LEU A 139 -21.27 3.90 3.12
N VAL A 140 -22.06 3.43 4.08
CA VAL A 140 -22.43 4.20 5.27
C VAL A 140 -21.83 3.57 6.53
N TYR A 141 -21.16 4.37 7.36
CA TYR A 141 -20.66 3.93 8.66
C TYR A 141 -21.75 4.00 9.72
N LEU A 142 -21.93 2.92 10.47
CA LEU A 142 -22.98 2.76 11.48
C LEU A 142 -22.50 3.10 12.90
N ASN A 143 -21.20 3.22 13.12
CA ASN A 143 -20.63 3.64 14.38
C ASN A 143 -19.36 4.48 14.17
N ASP A 144 -18.98 5.21 15.21
CA ASP A 144 -17.65 5.82 15.30
C ASP A 144 -16.62 4.73 15.65
N ILE A 145 -15.46 4.80 15.01
CA ILE A 145 -14.37 3.85 15.23
C ILE A 145 -13.30 4.55 16.07
N ALA A 146 -12.80 3.88 17.11
CA ALA A 146 -11.81 4.48 17.99
C ALA A 146 -10.46 4.73 17.28
N SER A 147 -10.04 3.82 16.39
CA SER A 147 -8.87 4.03 15.53
C SER A 147 -8.87 3.07 14.32
N GLY A 148 -8.42 3.54 13.16
CA GLY A 148 -8.41 2.77 11.91
C GLY A 148 -9.78 2.69 11.22
N GLY A 149 -9.96 1.71 10.34
CA GLY A 149 -11.28 1.40 9.74
C GLY A 149 -11.81 2.41 8.70
N ALA A 150 -10.98 3.32 8.19
CA ALA A 150 -11.34 4.23 7.11
C ALA A 150 -11.61 3.50 5.78
N THR A 151 -12.21 4.19 4.80
CA THR A 151 -12.25 3.72 3.41
C THR A 151 -11.23 4.51 2.60
N ARG A 152 -10.17 3.83 2.16
CA ARG A 152 -9.00 4.45 1.51
C ARG A 152 -9.01 4.18 0.01
N PHE A 153 -8.87 5.23 -0.79
CA PHE A 153 -8.73 5.18 -2.24
C PHE A 153 -7.25 5.29 -2.59
N ALA A 154 -6.63 4.16 -2.93
CA ALA A 154 -5.18 4.06 -2.98
C ALA A 154 -4.56 4.96 -4.07
N ASN A 155 -5.19 4.99 -5.25
CA ASN A 155 -4.68 5.75 -6.40
C ASN A 155 -4.95 7.25 -6.27
N LEU A 156 -6.00 7.65 -5.53
CA LEU A 156 -6.34 9.05 -5.27
C LEU A 156 -5.65 9.62 -4.04
N ASN A 157 -4.96 8.79 -3.26
CA ASN A 157 -4.34 9.16 -1.98
C ASN A 157 -5.30 9.90 -1.03
N THR A 158 -6.57 9.52 -1.05
CA THR A 158 -7.60 10.09 -0.19
C THR A 158 -8.29 8.99 0.61
N GLU A 159 -8.91 9.37 1.71
CA GLU A 159 -9.65 8.45 2.54
C GLU A 159 -10.86 9.13 3.19
N VAL A 160 -11.94 8.37 3.30
CA VAL A 160 -13.11 8.77 4.07
C VAL A 160 -12.97 8.16 5.45
N GLN A 161 -12.83 9.02 6.46
CA GLN A 161 -12.81 8.58 7.86
C GLN A 161 -14.18 8.07 8.27
N ALA A 162 -14.19 6.97 9.01
CA ALA A 162 -15.40 6.44 9.59
C ALA A 162 -15.97 7.41 10.63
N LYS A 163 -17.25 7.71 10.50
CA LYS A 163 -18.02 8.54 11.44
C LYS A 163 -19.46 8.08 11.39
N LYS A 164 -20.10 7.88 12.55
CA LYS A 164 -21.48 7.38 12.62
C LYS A 164 -22.42 8.24 11.75
N GLY A 165 -23.17 7.58 10.87
CA GLY A 165 -24.13 8.21 9.95
C GLY A 165 -23.51 8.85 8.70
N ARG A 166 -22.18 8.84 8.54
CA ARG A 166 -21.50 9.31 7.33
C ARG A 166 -21.63 8.31 6.20
N MET A 167 -21.93 8.81 5.00
CA MET A 167 -21.90 8.06 3.75
C MET A 167 -20.68 8.46 2.93
N ALA A 168 -19.80 7.51 2.61
CA ALA A 168 -18.87 7.61 1.49
C ALA A 168 -19.63 7.30 0.20
N LEU A 169 -19.42 8.11 -0.84
CA LEU A 169 -20.10 7.99 -2.12
C LEU A 169 -19.06 8.09 -3.24
N PHE A 170 -19.05 7.11 -4.14
CA PHE A 170 -18.09 7.10 -5.24
C PHE A 170 -18.58 6.39 -6.49
N ASN A 171 -18.11 6.88 -7.65
CA ASN A 171 -18.39 6.27 -8.94
C ASN A 171 -17.37 5.15 -9.21
N ASN A 172 -17.86 3.98 -9.62
CA ASN A 172 -17.03 2.81 -9.84
C ASN A 172 -16.44 2.74 -11.26
N VAL A 173 -17.05 3.44 -12.20
CA VAL A 173 -16.71 3.45 -13.63
C VAL A 173 -16.57 4.89 -14.16
N GLY A 174 -15.85 5.04 -15.26
CA GLY A 174 -15.71 6.30 -15.99
C GLY A 174 -16.66 6.38 -17.18
N GLU A 175 -16.19 6.98 -18.29
CA GLU A 175 -16.90 6.93 -19.58
C GLU A 175 -16.91 5.52 -20.17
N ASP A 176 -15.87 4.73 -19.87
CA ASP A 176 -15.85 3.30 -20.16
C ASP A 176 -16.59 2.53 -19.05
N TYR A 177 -17.78 2.04 -19.40
CA TYR A 177 -18.62 1.24 -18.51
C TYR A 177 -18.20 -0.24 -18.42
N ASN A 178 -17.33 -0.69 -19.34
CA ASN A 178 -16.94 -2.09 -19.44
C ASN A 178 -15.87 -2.47 -18.43
N HIS A 179 -15.08 -1.49 -17.97
CA HIS A 179 -14.00 -1.70 -17.02
C HIS A 179 -14.19 -0.86 -15.74
N PRO A 180 -13.69 -1.33 -14.59
CA PRO A 180 -13.60 -0.50 -13.40
C PRO A 180 -12.73 0.73 -13.67
N HIS A 181 -13.13 1.89 -13.13
CA HIS A 181 -12.27 3.07 -13.15
C HIS A 181 -11.01 2.79 -12.31
N PRO A 182 -9.78 2.96 -12.82
CA PRO A 182 -8.57 2.68 -12.05
C PRO A 182 -8.53 3.37 -10.69
N ASP A 183 -8.97 4.62 -10.63
CA ASP A 183 -9.00 5.41 -9.40
C ASP A 183 -10.13 5.08 -8.41
N SER A 184 -11.07 4.20 -8.75
CA SER A 184 -12.06 3.68 -7.80
C SER A 184 -11.52 2.52 -6.94
N LEU A 185 -10.24 2.15 -7.12
CA LEU A 185 -9.56 1.14 -6.29
C LEU A 185 -9.54 1.57 -4.83
N HIS A 186 -10.25 0.82 -3.98
CA HIS A 186 -10.43 1.20 -2.58
C HIS A 186 -10.32 0.01 -1.63
N ALA A 187 -10.01 0.31 -0.37
CA ALA A 187 -9.87 -0.66 0.71
C ALA A 187 -10.58 -0.16 1.98
N GLY A 188 -11.14 -1.08 2.76
CA GLY A 188 -11.45 -0.80 4.16
C GLY A 188 -10.19 -1.06 4.98
N THR A 189 -9.56 -0.01 5.53
CA THR A 189 -8.32 -0.17 6.31
C THR A 189 -8.55 -0.96 7.60
N PRO A 190 -7.51 -1.60 8.17
CA PRO A 190 -7.63 -2.33 9.43
C PRO A 190 -8.27 -1.50 10.53
N VAL A 191 -9.17 -2.12 11.30
CA VAL A 191 -9.62 -1.55 12.57
C VAL A 191 -8.47 -1.71 13.58
N LEU A 192 -7.94 -0.61 14.08
CA LEU A 192 -6.82 -0.63 15.03
C LEU A 192 -7.31 -0.65 16.48
N ALA A 193 -8.48 -0.08 16.74
CA ALA A 193 -9.15 -0.13 18.04
C ALA A 193 -10.67 -0.06 17.89
N GLY A 194 -11.38 -0.84 18.71
CA GLY A 194 -12.84 -0.94 18.70
C GLY A 194 -13.35 -1.91 17.64
N GLU A 195 -14.46 -1.54 17.00
CA GLU A 195 -15.09 -2.31 15.92
C GLU A 195 -15.65 -1.37 14.86
N LYS A 196 -15.86 -1.89 13.66
CA LYS A 196 -16.47 -1.17 12.54
C LYS A 196 -17.73 -1.88 12.11
N TRP A 197 -18.84 -1.16 12.18
CA TRP A 197 -20.09 -1.49 11.52
C TRP A 197 -20.31 -0.51 10.37
N ALA A 198 -20.64 -1.04 9.21
CA ALA A 198 -21.02 -0.23 8.04
C ALA A 198 -22.01 -1.01 7.19
N PHE A 199 -22.59 -0.37 6.18
CA PHE A 199 -23.25 -1.09 5.10
C PHE A 199 -22.88 -0.53 3.73
N ASN A 200 -22.95 -1.39 2.72
CA ASN A 200 -22.83 -1.01 1.32
C ASN A 200 -24.19 -1.13 0.62
N ILE A 201 -24.44 -0.18 -0.28
CA ILE A 201 -25.44 -0.29 -1.33
C ILE A 201 -24.74 -0.07 -2.66
N TRP A 202 -24.83 -1.06 -3.54
CA TRP A 202 -24.31 -1.00 -4.90
C TRP A 202 -25.45 -0.74 -5.88
N PHE A 203 -25.34 0.34 -6.66
CA PHE A 203 -26.33 0.72 -7.66
C PHE A 203 -25.88 0.28 -9.04
N HIS A 204 -26.73 -0.50 -9.71
CA HIS A 204 -26.44 -1.07 -11.02
C HIS A 204 -26.95 -0.20 -12.17
N ALA A 205 -26.42 -0.46 -13.36
CA ALA A 205 -26.79 0.23 -14.60
C ALA A 205 -28.28 0.10 -14.96
N ARG A 206 -28.93 -0.99 -14.52
CA ARG A 206 -30.33 -1.33 -14.80
C ARG A 206 -31.00 -1.97 -13.58
N PRO A 207 -32.33 -2.10 -13.56
CA PRO A 207 -33.03 -2.76 -12.48
C PRO A 207 -32.51 -4.18 -12.21
N MET A 208 -32.40 -4.56 -10.93
CA MET A 208 -31.83 -5.86 -10.51
C MET A 208 -32.64 -7.08 -10.97
N LYS A 209 -33.88 -6.88 -11.42
CA LYS A 209 -34.73 -7.93 -12.01
C LYS A 209 -34.41 -8.17 -13.50
N GLU A 210 -33.67 -7.27 -14.13
CA GLU A 210 -33.34 -7.34 -15.55
C GLU A 210 -32.06 -8.14 -15.78
N ARG A 211 -32.16 -9.17 -16.62
CA ARG A 211 -31.02 -9.99 -17.02
C ARG A 211 -30.31 -9.35 -18.21
N GLN A 212 -28.99 -9.21 -18.12
CA GLN A 212 -28.16 -8.61 -19.16
C GLN A 212 -27.68 -9.63 -20.17
N ASP A 213 -27.68 -9.21 -21.44
CA ASP A 213 -27.02 -9.89 -22.55
C ASP A 213 -25.80 -9.07 -23.00
N PHE A 214 -24.64 -9.41 -22.44
CA PHE A 214 -23.38 -8.71 -22.74
C PHE A 214 -22.93 -8.87 -24.20
N GLN A 215 -23.49 -9.80 -24.97
CA GLN A 215 -23.20 -9.91 -26.41
C GLN A 215 -23.70 -8.69 -27.19
N GLN A 216 -24.63 -7.93 -26.62
CA GLN A 216 -25.23 -6.75 -27.23
C GLN A 216 -24.55 -5.45 -26.76
N TYR A 217 -23.55 -5.52 -25.88
CA TYR A 217 -22.87 -4.35 -25.34
C TYR A 217 -21.86 -3.78 -26.36
N PRO A 218 -21.93 -2.48 -26.68
CA PRO A 218 -20.99 -1.86 -27.61
C PRO A 218 -19.57 -1.82 -27.01
N GLY A 219 -18.56 -2.19 -27.80
CA GLY A 219 -17.15 -2.11 -27.40
C GLY A 219 -16.65 -3.25 -26.51
N LEU A 220 -17.48 -4.25 -26.19
CA LEU A 220 -17.04 -5.48 -25.53
C LEU A 220 -16.46 -6.44 -26.58
N GLU A 221 -15.19 -6.82 -26.46
CA GLU A 221 -14.65 -7.89 -27.30
C GLU A 221 -15.41 -9.20 -27.04
N LYS A 222 -15.83 -9.88 -28.11
CA LYS A 222 -16.59 -11.13 -27.99
C LYS A 222 -15.66 -12.20 -27.42
N PRO A 223 -15.94 -12.79 -26.25
CA PRO A 223 -15.16 -13.92 -25.78
C PRO A 223 -15.27 -15.07 -26.80
N PRO A 224 -14.19 -15.81 -27.08
CA PRO A 224 -14.26 -16.95 -28.00
C PRO A 224 -15.24 -17.97 -27.44
N ILE A 225 -16.17 -18.43 -28.30
CA ILE A 225 -17.03 -19.57 -28.01
C ILE A 225 -16.10 -20.77 -27.76
N PRO A 226 -16.19 -21.49 -26.63
CA PRO A 226 -15.38 -22.68 -26.42
C PRO A 226 -15.76 -23.71 -27.48
N ALA A 227 -14.85 -24.01 -28.40
CA ALA A 227 -15.04 -25.08 -29.37
C ALA A 227 -15.07 -26.42 -28.61
N ALA A 228 -16.12 -27.20 -28.83
CA ALA A 228 -16.26 -28.55 -28.31
C ALA A 228 -15.05 -29.40 -28.69
N SER A 229 -14.60 -30.22 -27.73
CA SER A 229 -13.48 -31.14 -27.89
C SER A 229 -13.70 -32.07 -29.08
N SER A 230 -12.68 -32.17 -29.94
CA SER A 230 -12.49 -33.32 -30.82
C SER A 230 -10.99 -33.61 -30.98
N THR A 231 -10.73 -34.91 -31.08
CA THR A 231 -9.51 -35.69 -30.86
C THR A 231 -8.36 -35.44 -31.87
N PRO A 232 -7.14 -35.98 -31.63
CA PRO A 232 -5.89 -35.44 -32.15
C PRO A 232 -5.57 -35.92 -33.57
N ALA A 233 -4.98 -35.03 -34.36
CA ALA A 233 -4.29 -35.37 -35.60
C ALA A 233 -2.79 -35.13 -35.43
N THR A 234 -2.03 -36.19 -35.59
CA THR A 234 -0.58 -36.26 -35.72
C THR A 234 -0.11 -35.44 -36.94
N ALA A 235 0.83 -34.52 -36.73
CA ALA A 235 1.70 -34.02 -37.79
C ALA A 235 3.07 -33.63 -37.22
N THR A 236 4.02 -34.55 -37.47
CA THR A 236 5.44 -34.35 -37.77
C THR A 236 6.10 -33.01 -37.42
N ALA A 237 7.14 -33.12 -36.59
CA ALA A 237 8.13 -32.10 -36.30
C ALA A 237 8.82 -31.54 -37.55
N THR A 238 9.06 -30.23 -37.55
CA THR A 238 10.39 -29.63 -37.76
C THR A 238 10.31 -28.12 -37.58
N ALA A 239 10.82 -27.62 -36.46
CA ALA A 239 11.48 -26.33 -36.35
C ALA A 239 12.14 -26.25 -34.97
N THR A 240 13.45 -26.46 -34.92
CA THR A 240 14.27 -26.09 -33.76
C THR A 240 14.28 -24.56 -33.64
N ALA A 241 13.38 -24.03 -32.82
CA ALA A 241 13.54 -22.76 -32.14
C ALA A 241 13.40 -23.07 -30.65
N LYS A 242 14.48 -22.85 -29.87
CA LYS A 242 14.40 -22.88 -28.41
C LYS A 242 13.40 -21.79 -27.99
N THR A 243 12.18 -22.19 -27.65
CA THR A 243 11.19 -21.31 -27.03
C THR A 243 11.82 -20.73 -25.76
N PRO A 244 11.81 -19.40 -25.56
CA PRO A 244 12.35 -18.81 -24.35
C PRO A 244 11.64 -19.41 -23.13
N ALA A 245 12.38 -19.66 -22.04
CA ALA A 245 11.73 -19.97 -20.78
C ALA A 245 10.94 -18.74 -20.34
N PRO A 246 9.64 -18.87 -19.99
CA PRO A 246 8.86 -17.72 -19.58
C PRO A 246 9.33 -17.27 -18.19
N ILE A 247 9.94 -16.08 -18.12
CA ILE A 247 10.01 -15.34 -16.87
C ILE A 247 8.62 -14.72 -16.65
N THR A 248 7.93 -15.15 -15.60
CA THR A 248 6.61 -14.63 -15.20
C THR A 248 6.74 -13.83 -13.90
N HIS A 249 5.65 -13.19 -13.48
CA HIS A 249 5.64 -12.45 -12.22
C HIS A 249 4.29 -12.45 -11.50
N LYS A 250 4.33 -12.31 -10.17
CA LYS A 250 3.17 -12.07 -9.30
C LYS A 250 3.45 -10.87 -8.40
N ILE A 251 2.76 -9.75 -8.65
CA ILE A 251 3.10 -8.46 -8.06
C ILE A 251 1.84 -7.70 -7.67
N ASN A 252 1.76 -7.25 -6.41
CA ASN A 252 0.67 -6.41 -5.90
C ASN A 252 1.15 -5.06 -5.37
N ARG A 253 2.44 -4.74 -5.53
CA ARG A 253 3.08 -3.50 -5.10
C ARG A 253 4.04 -3.01 -6.17
N ALA A 254 4.02 -1.70 -6.48
CA ALA A 254 4.88 -1.10 -7.50
C ALA A 254 4.85 -1.82 -8.87
N SER A 255 3.72 -2.44 -9.24
CA SER A 255 3.62 -3.38 -10.36
C SER A 255 4.11 -2.78 -11.68
N LYS A 256 3.75 -1.51 -11.97
CA LYS A 256 4.18 -0.81 -13.18
C LYS A 256 5.71 -0.67 -13.27
N LEU A 257 6.36 -0.30 -12.17
CA LEU A 257 7.82 -0.09 -12.14
C LEU A 257 8.56 -1.41 -12.28
N PHE A 258 8.09 -2.45 -11.59
CA PHE A 258 8.70 -3.77 -11.65
C PHE A 258 8.51 -4.42 -13.03
N GLN A 259 7.35 -4.23 -13.67
CA GLN A 259 7.12 -4.67 -15.06
C GLN A 259 8.05 -3.95 -16.04
N GLN A 260 8.25 -2.64 -15.88
CA GLN A 260 9.21 -1.89 -16.69
C GLN A 260 10.64 -2.40 -16.47
N ALA A 261 11.03 -2.70 -15.23
CA ALA A 261 12.35 -3.28 -14.93
C ALA A 261 12.55 -4.67 -15.56
N LEU A 262 11.53 -5.54 -15.52
CA LEU A 262 11.56 -6.84 -16.21
C LEU A 262 11.72 -6.68 -17.74
N ALA A 263 11.05 -5.70 -18.33
CA ALA A 263 11.15 -5.41 -19.76
C ALA A 263 12.54 -4.89 -20.19
N GLN A 264 13.33 -4.37 -19.24
CA GLN A 264 14.70 -3.88 -19.48
C GLN A 264 15.78 -4.96 -19.34
N LEU A 265 15.42 -6.20 -18.97
CA LEU A 265 16.40 -7.29 -18.85
C LEU A 265 16.97 -7.68 -20.22
N ASP A 266 18.26 -8.02 -20.25
CA ASP A 266 18.94 -8.48 -21.45
C ASP A 266 18.21 -9.71 -22.04
N PRO A 267 17.75 -9.67 -23.30
CA PRO A 267 17.08 -10.80 -23.93
C PRO A 267 17.88 -12.11 -23.92
N ILE A 268 19.22 -12.05 -23.93
CA ILE A 268 20.11 -13.21 -23.83
C ILE A 268 20.03 -13.80 -22.42
N LEU A 269 20.04 -12.96 -21.38
CA LEU A 269 19.89 -13.38 -19.99
C LEU A 269 18.53 -14.07 -19.79
N VAL A 270 17.46 -13.46 -20.29
CA VAL A 270 16.10 -14.03 -20.23
C VAL A 270 16.04 -15.40 -20.92
N ARG A 271 16.60 -15.54 -22.12
CA ARG A 271 16.61 -16.81 -22.87
C ARG A 271 17.40 -17.93 -22.19
N LYS A 272 18.42 -17.60 -21.39
CA LYS A 272 19.25 -18.58 -20.67
C LYS A 272 18.67 -18.99 -19.32
N THR A 273 17.72 -18.22 -18.79
CA THR A 273 17.12 -18.47 -17.48
C THR A 273 16.18 -19.68 -17.59
N ALA A 274 16.18 -20.56 -16.58
CA ALA A 274 15.15 -21.60 -16.47
C ALA A 274 13.77 -20.97 -16.16
N PRO A 275 12.63 -21.67 -16.33
CA PRO A 275 11.32 -21.12 -15.98
C PRO A 275 11.31 -20.54 -14.56
N LEU A 276 10.92 -19.27 -14.44
CA LEU A 276 11.09 -18.48 -13.23
C LEU A 276 9.90 -17.54 -13.04
N CYS A 277 9.32 -17.52 -11.84
CA CYS A 277 8.35 -16.52 -11.43
C CYS A 277 8.96 -15.60 -10.37
N PHE A 278 9.11 -14.31 -10.68
CA PHE A 278 9.43 -13.30 -9.68
C PHE A 278 8.19 -12.89 -8.92
N THR A 279 8.26 -12.82 -7.60
CA THR A 279 7.16 -12.29 -6.80
C THR A 279 7.62 -11.09 -5.98
N TYR A 280 6.92 -9.97 -6.13
CA TYR A 280 7.02 -8.84 -5.22
C TYR A 280 5.63 -8.64 -4.61
N TRP A 281 5.29 -9.59 -3.74
CA TRP A 281 3.94 -9.79 -3.24
C TRP A 281 3.89 -9.48 -1.75
N ASP A 282 3.39 -8.30 -1.44
CA ASP A 282 3.22 -7.84 -0.08
C ASP A 282 2.02 -8.56 0.56
N THR A 283 2.29 -9.44 1.53
CA THR A 283 1.28 -10.20 2.30
C THR A 283 0.50 -9.34 3.29
N TYR A 284 0.74 -8.02 3.36
CA TYR A 284 -0.01 -7.09 4.20
C TYR A 284 -1.51 -7.29 3.98
N GLY A 285 -2.20 -7.38 5.11
CA GLY A 285 -3.62 -7.62 5.13
C GLY A 285 -4.06 -9.08 4.92
N ASN A 286 -3.14 -10.03 4.68
CA ASN A 286 -3.32 -11.46 4.33
C ASN A 286 -3.40 -11.80 2.82
N SER A 287 -2.71 -11.06 1.93
CA SER A 287 -2.75 -11.29 0.48
C SER A 287 -2.25 -12.68 0.09
N VAL A 288 -3.16 -13.54 -0.40
CA VAL A 288 -2.79 -14.89 -0.85
C VAL A 288 -2.09 -14.76 -2.19
N LEU A 289 -0.85 -15.22 -2.23
CA LEU A 289 -0.09 -15.35 -3.45
C LEU A 289 -0.55 -16.62 -4.18
N ASP A 290 -1.32 -16.45 -5.25
CA ASP A 290 -1.75 -17.54 -6.11
C ASP A 290 -0.66 -17.89 -7.13
N LEU A 291 -0.30 -19.17 -7.15
CA LEU A 291 0.73 -19.77 -8.00
C LEU A 291 0.19 -20.99 -8.76
N SER A 292 -1.12 -21.23 -8.70
CA SER A 292 -1.76 -22.41 -9.30
C SER A 292 -1.69 -22.44 -10.82
N ASP A 293 -1.45 -21.29 -11.45
CA ASP A 293 -1.26 -21.12 -12.89
C ASP A 293 0.20 -21.32 -13.36
N LEU A 294 1.15 -21.53 -12.44
CA LEU A 294 2.55 -21.75 -12.80
C LEU A 294 2.78 -23.20 -13.26
N ALA A 295 3.54 -23.34 -14.34
CA ALA A 295 3.94 -24.64 -14.85
C ALA A 295 4.85 -25.39 -13.86
N ASP A 296 4.74 -26.73 -13.83
CA ASP A 296 5.58 -27.59 -13.01
C ASP A 296 7.08 -27.34 -13.27
N GLY A 297 7.86 -27.26 -12.19
CA GLY A 297 9.29 -26.96 -12.25
C GLY A 297 9.65 -25.48 -12.41
N THR A 298 8.66 -24.57 -12.45
CA THR A 298 8.92 -23.12 -12.38
C THR A 298 9.52 -22.75 -11.03
N ARG A 299 10.73 -22.21 -11.04
CA ARG A 299 11.36 -21.66 -9.82
C ARG A 299 10.59 -20.41 -9.40
N VAL A 300 10.28 -20.26 -8.11
CA VAL A 300 9.56 -19.09 -7.59
C VAL A 300 10.48 -18.31 -6.66
N LEU A 301 10.69 -17.03 -6.96
CA LEU A 301 11.44 -16.12 -6.07
C LEU A 301 10.47 -15.29 -5.25
N ARG A 302 10.55 -15.42 -3.93
CA ARG A 302 9.63 -14.84 -2.95
C ARG A 302 10.27 -13.69 -2.19
N VAL A 303 9.46 -12.75 -1.76
CA VAL A 303 9.90 -11.80 -0.75
C VAL A 303 10.01 -12.50 0.61
N VAL A 304 11.00 -12.14 1.42
CA VAL A 304 11.13 -12.62 2.81
C VAL A 304 9.84 -12.31 3.58
N GLU A 305 9.41 -13.25 4.42
CA GLU A 305 8.15 -13.16 5.14
C GLU A 305 8.09 -11.98 6.12
N ARG A 306 6.89 -11.38 6.22
CA ARG A 306 6.58 -10.29 7.16
C ARG A 306 6.85 -10.66 8.63
N SER A 307 6.68 -11.92 9.00
CA SER A 307 7.00 -12.44 10.35
C SER A 307 8.46 -12.13 10.77
N ILE A 308 9.37 -12.04 9.79
CA ILE A 308 10.79 -11.75 9.99
C ILE A 308 11.03 -10.23 9.88
N VAL A 309 10.50 -9.58 8.84
CA VAL A 309 10.92 -8.21 8.47
C VAL A 309 10.07 -7.11 9.10
N ASN A 310 8.88 -7.41 9.64
CA ASN A 310 8.03 -6.42 10.31
C ASN A 310 8.74 -5.77 11.51
N ARG A 311 9.65 -6.50 12.18
CA ARG A 311 10.42 -5.99 13.31
C ARG A 311 11.37 -4.87 12.92
N LEU A 312 11.86 -4.86 11.67
CA LEU A 312 12.71 -3.80 11.14
C LEU A 312 11.92 -2.51 10.87
N SER A 313 10.66 -2.64 10.45
CA SER A 313 9.82 -1.48 10.11
C SER A 313 9.01 -0.90 11.26
N ASN A 314 8.86 -1.64 12.35
CA ASN A 314 8.30 -1.09 13.58
C ASN A 314 9.39 -0.34 14.34
N LYS A 315 9.18 0.98 14.54
CA LYS A 315 10.18 1.87 15.11
C LYS A 315 10.56 1.51 16.55
N ALA A 316 9.63 0.95 17.33
CA ALA A 316 9.92 0.50 18.68
C ALA A 316 10.78 -0.77 18.70
N THR A 317 10.41 -1.78 17.90
CA THR A 317 11.18 -3.04 17.85
C THR A 317 12.54 -2.83 17.21
N LEU A 318 12.65 -1.91 16.24
CA LEU A 318 13.93 -1.49 15.66
C LEU A 318 14.84 -0.89 16.74
N ALA A 319 14.33 0.08 17.52
CA ALA A 319 15.08 0.69 18.62
C ALA A 319 15.50 -0.34 19.68
N GLN A 320 14.61 -1.25 20.07
CA GLN A 320 14.95 -2.34 20.99
C GLN A 320 16.03 -3.26 20.45
N SER A 321 15.98 -3.59 19.15
CA SER A 321 16.99 -4.44 18.51
C SER A 321 18.35 -3.75 18.45
N LEU A 322 18.39 -2.43 18.22
CA LEU A 322 19.63 -1.66 18.28
C LEU A 322 20.27 -1.75 19.68
N ILE A 323 19.49 -1.60 20.75
CA ILE A 323 19.97 -1.76 22.14
C ILE A 323 20.48 -3.18 22.37
N GLN A 324 19.71 -4.20 21.99
CA GLN A 324 20.05 -5.61 22.19
C GLN A 324 21.37 -6.02 21.51
N HIS A 325 21.72 -5.37 20.39
CA HIS A 325 22.94 -5.64 19.64
C HIS A 325 24.05 -4.62 19.89
N ASN A 326 23.92 -3.73 20.88
CA ASN A 326 24.86 -2.65 21.18
C ASN A 326 25.15 -1.75 19.95
N LEU A 327 24.11 -1.47 19.16
CA LEU A 327 24.14 -0.66 17.94
C LEU A 327 23.51 0.73 18.16
N GLU A 328 23.41 1.21 19.39
CA GLU A 328 22.75 2.50 19.68
C GLU A 328 23.49 3.71 19.07
N SER A 329 24.77 3.57 18.70
CA SER A 329 25.56 4.65 18.09
C SER A 329 25.17 4.95 16.64
N ILE A 330 24.54 4.00 15.94
CA ILE A 330 24.23 4.15 14.51
C ILE A 330 22.87 4.81 14.25
N ALA A 331 22.09 5.11 15.30
CA ALA A 331 20.78 5.72 15.20
C ALA A 331 20.56 6.73 16.33
N PRO A 332 19.63 7.69 16.19
CA PRO A 332 19.29 8.59 17.28
C PRO A 332 18.66 7.83 18.45
N LYS A 333 19.05 8.18 19.68
CA LYS A 333 18.55 7.52 20.90
C LYS A 333 17.03 7.58 20.95
N THR A 334 16.42 6.44 21.26
CA THR A 334 14.97 6.26 21.24
C THR A 334 14.51 5.71 22.58
N TYR A 335 13.46 6.32 23.13
CA TYR A 335 12.89 6.00 24.43
C TYR A 335 11.41 5.64 24.29
N PHE A 336 10.91 4.93 25.29
CA PHE A 336 9.54 4.42 25.34
C PHE A 336 8.68 5.13 26.39
N THR A 337 9.29 5.98 27.20
CA THR A 337 8.66 6.84 28.20
C THR A 337 9.30 8.23 28.16
N ILE A 338 8.58 9.24 28.66
CA ILE A 338 9.11 10.60 28.82
C ILE A 338 10.14 10.64 29.97
N GLU A 339 9.93 9.85 31.02
CA GLU A 339 10.85 9.75 32.15
C GLU A 339 12.25 9.29 31.71
N ASP A 340 12.34 8.24 30.89
CA ASP A 340 13.62 7.76 30.37
C ASP A 340 14.27 8.79 29.43
N ALA A 341 13.46 9.50 28.64
CA ALA A 341 13.95 10.56 27.75
C ALA A 341 14.51 11.76 28.52
N LEU A 342 13.90 12.13 29.66
CA LEU A 342 14.41 13.17 30.56
C LEU A 342 15.75 12.78 31.22
N GLN A 343 16.03 11.49 31.31
CA GLN A 343 17.30 10.94 31.81
C GLN A 343 18.33 10.72 30.70
N HIS A 344 18.14 11.31 29.52
CA HIS A 344 19.04 11.18 28.39
C HIS A 344 20.49 11.46 28.77
N GLN A 345 21.37 10.54 28.40
CA GLN A 345 22.82 10.69 28.51
C GLN A 345 23.39 10.81 27.09
N GLY A 346 24.15 11.86 26.80
CA GLY A 346 24.71 12.08 25.48
C GLY A 346 24.81 13.56 25.15
N ASP A 347 24.90 13.84 23.85
CA ASP A 347 24.94 15.20 23.33
C ASP A 347 23.62 15.96 23.62
N PRO A 348 23.65 17.29 23.74
CA PRO A 348 22.45 18.09 23.95
C PRO A 348 21.41 17.84 22.86
N VAL A 349 20.16 17.58 23.27
CA VAL A 349 19.05 17.32 22.36
C VAL A 349 18.11 18.53 22.38
N PRO A 350 18.16 19.45 21.40
CA PRO A 350 17.33 20.66 21.41
C PRO A 350 15.84 20.35 21.19
N ILE A 351 15.55 19.33 20.37
CA ILE A 351 14.20 18.90 20.03
C ILE A 351 14.07 17.37 20.06
N TRP A 352 12.86 16.91 20.35
CA TRP A 352 12.48 15.51 20.41
C TRP A 352 11.37 15.22 19.41
N PHE A 353 11.41 14.03 18.82
CA PHE A 353 10.40 13.58 17.87
C PHE A 353 9.49 12.55 18.54
N VAL A 354 8.20 12.87 18.62
CA VAL A 354 7.16 11.91 19.00
C VAL A 354 6.70 11.21 17.72
N LYS A 355 6.89 9.88 17.67
CA LYS A 355 6.63 9.09 16.46
C LYS A 355 5.70 7.93 16.74
N ASN A 356 4.68 7.75 15.90
CA ASN A 356 3.88 6.53 15.91
C ASN A 356 4.76 5.33 15.53
N ARG A 357 4.68 4.24 16.29
CA ARG A 357 5.48 3.00 16.08
C ARG A 357 5.34 2.41 14.68
N PHE A 358 4.19 2.62 14.04
CA PHE A 358 3.81 2.08 12.73
C PHE A 358 3.64 3.17 11.65
N GLY A 359 3.79 4.44 12.02
CA GLY A 359 3.58 5.57 11.11
C GLY A 359 4.60 5.60 9.97
N THR A 360 4.19 6.12 8.82
CA THR A 360 5.04 6.30 7.63
C THR A 360 4.90 7.73 7.09
N GLY A 361 5.94 8.23 6.43
CA GLY A 361 5.90 9.53 5.74
C GLY A 361 5.59 10.73 6.64
N GLY A 362 6.05 10.72 7.90
CA GLY A 362 5.89 11.83 8.83
C GLY A 362 4.46 12.07 9.35
N LYS A 363 3.45 11.30 8.90
CA LYS A 363 2.06 11.49 9.33
C LYS A 363 1.88 11.16 10.81
N GLY A 364 1.29 12.08 11.56
CA GLY A 364 1.06 11.93 13.00
C GLY A 364 2.33 12.03 13.85
N MET A 365 3.44 12.52 13.28
CA MET A 365 4.63 12.88 14.04
C MET A 365 4.55 14.33 14.52
N SER A 366 5.14 14.62 15.67
CA SER A 366 5.33 15.98 16.19
C SER A 366 6.73 16.17 16.75
N CYS A 367 7.13 17.44 16.84
CA CYS A 367 8.36 17.85 17.51
C CYS A 367 8.02 18.57 18.81
N VAL A 368 8.77 18.29 19.88
CA VAL A 368 8.68 19.01 21.15
C VAL A 368 10.07 19.52 21.53
N SER A 369 10.14 20.68 22.17
CA SER A 369 11.40 21.24 22.62
C SER A 369 11.93 20.48 23.84
N GLN A 370 13.23 20.56 24.12
CA GLN A 370 13.79 20.05 25.38
C GLN A 370 13.10 20.65 26.62
N GLN A 371 12.69 21.92 26.54
CA GLN A 371 12.03 22.61 27.65
C GLN A 371 10.63 22.06 27.92
N ASP A 372 9.90 21.70 26.86
CA ASP A 372 8.52 21.23 26.95
C ASP A 372 8.41 19.70 27.12
N LEU A 373 9.53 18.98 27.02
CA LEU A 373 9.58 17.52 27.10
C LEU A 373 8.88 16.97 28.35
N ALA A 374 9.14 17.56 29.52
CA ALA A 374 8.57 17.10 30.79
C ALA A 374 7.04 17.25 30.87
N SER A 375 6.46 18.15 30.07
CA SER A 375 5.02 18.40 29.98
C SER A 375 4.35 17.65 28.82
N THR A 376 5.12 16.91 28.03
CA THR A 376 4.62 16.19 26.86
C THR A 376 3.98 14.87 27.31
N GLU A 377 2.77 14.60 26.86
CA GLU A 377 2.19 13.26 26.97
C GLU A 377 2.66 12.39 25.79
N LEU A 378 3.16 11.19 26.08
CA LEU A 378 3.50 10.22 25.05
C LEU A 378 2.28 9.31 24.79
N PRO A 379 1.59 9.41 23.65
CA PRO A 379 0.39 8.60 23.42
C PRO A 379 0.73 7.11 23.36
N ALA A 380 -0.27 6.27 23.62
CA ALA A 380 -0.15 4.83 23.40
C ALA A 380 0.30 4.56 21.95
N ASN A 381 1.17 3.56 21.78
CA ASN A 381 1.78 3.20 20.49
C ASN A 381 2.70 4.25 19.86
N HIS A 382 3.23 5.20 20.63
CA HIS A 382 4.31 6.09 20.20
C HIS A 382 5.65 5.71 20.83
N ILE A 383 6.71 6.27 20.26
CA ILE A 383 8.08 6.36 20.81
C ILE A 383 8.47 7.83 20.85
N ILE A 384 9.49 8.15 21.64
CA ILE A 384 10.14 9.45 21.61
C ILE A 384 11.60 9.26 21.20
N GLN A 385 12.06 10.02 20.21
CA GLN A 385 13.40 9.89 19.66
C GLN A 385 14.12 11.24 19.71
N ALA A 386 15.38 11.22 20.14
CA ALA A 386 16.23 12.40 20.18
C ALA A 386 16.43 12.99 18.78
N GLY A 387 16.36 14.31 18.67
CA GLY A 387 16.76 15.01 17.47
C GLY A 387 18.26 14.95 17.26
N VAL A 388 18.68 14.83 16.01
CA VAL A 388 20.08 14.83 15.60
C VAL A 388 20.52 16.26 15.36
N THR A 389 21.66 16.64 15.93
CA THR A 389 22.33 17.92 15.67
C THR A 389 23.42 17.76 14.59
N ASP A 390 23.89 18.89 14.08
CA ASP A 390 24.98 18.95 13.09
C ASP A 390 24.61 18.16 11.81
N LEU A 391 23.38 18.37 11.33
CA LEU A 391 22.89 17.75 10.10
C LEU A 391 23.58 18.36 8.89
N ALA A 392 23.92 17.52 7.90
CA ALA A 392 24.18 18.00 6.56
C ALA A 392 22.92 18.71 6.02
N LEU A 393 23.12 19.83 5.34
CA LEU A 393 22.03 20.65 4.79
C LEU A 393 22.17 20.78 3.27
N PHE A 394 21.03 20.79 2.59
CA PHE A 394 20.95 21.06 1.16
C PHE A 394 20.49 22.51 0.97
N ASP A 395 21.42 23.40 0.60
CA ASP A 395 21.17 24.85 0.49
C ASP A 395 20.48 25.44 1.74
N GLY A 396 21.00 25.09 2.93
CA GLY A 396 20.46 25.54 4.22
C GLY A 396 19.16 24.86 4.67
N ARG A 397 18.66 23.86 3.91
CA ARG A 397 17.43 23.12 4.22
C ARG A 397 17.74 21.71 4.67
N LYS A 398 16.90 21.18 5.57
CA LYS A 398 16.98 19.80 6.03
C LYS A 398 16.65 18.85 4.88
N PHE A 399 17.28 17.68 4.86
CA PHE A 399 16.88 16.60 3.97
C PHE A 399 17.02 15.24 4.64
N THR A 400 16.34 14.24 4.07
CA THR A 400 16.53 12.82 4.38
C THR A 400 17.04 12.10 3.15
N ALA A 401 17.94 11.12 3.33
CA ALA A 401 18.43 10.29 2.24
C ALA A 401 17.78 8.90 2.29
N ARG A 402 17.21 8.45 1.17
CA ARG A 402 16.76 7.07 0.96
C ARG A 402 17.86 6.29 0.25
N ALA A 403 18.44 5.33 0.95
CA ALA A 403 19.27 4.29 0.35
C ALA A 403 18.42 3.03 0.10
N TYR A 404 18.75 2.27 -0.96
CA TYR A 404 18.10 1.00 -1.26
C TYR A 404 19.07 -0.16 -1.10
N CYS A 405 18.60 -1.27 -0.54
CA CYS A 405 19.40 -2.50 -0.52
C CYS A 405 18.59 -3.72 -0.98
N LEU A 406 19.28 -4.63 -1.65
CA LEU A 406 18.83 -5.98 -1.94
C LEU A 406 19.49 -6.93 -0.94
N ILE A 407 18.72 -7.84 -0.37
CA ILE A 407 19.28 -8.99 0.35
C ILE A 407 18.90 -10.24 -0.42
N TRP A 408 19.92 -10.98 -0.87
CA TRP A 408 19.79 -12.15 -1.74
C TRP A 408 20.93 -13.13 -1.52
N ASN A 409 20.66 -14.44 -1.46
CA ASN A 409 21.68 -15.47 -1.22
C ASN A 409 22.60 -15.12 -0.03
N HIS A 410 21.99 -14.78 1.11
CA HIS A 410 22.68 -14.41 2.34
C HIS A 410 23.64 -13.21 2.24
N THR A 411 23.58 -12.45 1.15
CA THR A 411 24.43 -11.31 0.84
C THR A 411 23.60 -10.04 0.84
N ILE A 412 24.13 -8.99 1.46
CA ILE A 412 23.54 -7.65 1.44
C ILE A 412 24.20 -6.86 0.31
N TYR A 413 23.39 -6.30 -0.58
CA TYR A 413 23.83 -5.47 -1.68
C TYR A 413 23.26 -4.07 -1.49
N LEU A 414 24.13 -3.06 -1.42
CA LEU A 414 23.75 -1.66 -1.35
C LEU A 414 23.72 -1.06 -2.76
N TYR A 415 22.62 -0.42 -3.12
CA TYR A 415 22.48 0.27 -4.39
C TYR A 415 23.19 1.63 -4.32
N GLN A 416 24.11 1.90 -5.27
CA GLN A 416 24.94 3.11 -5.30
C GLN A 416 24.13 4.40 -5.44
N ASN A 417 22.92 4.32 -5.99
CA ASN A 417 22.02 5.45 -6.10
C ASN A 417 20.86 5.32 -5.09
N GLY A 418 20.13 6.41 -4.94
CA GLY A 418 19.04 6.58 -4.00
C GLY A 418 18.39 7.92 -4.28
N PHE A 419 17.76 8.50 -3.28
CA PHE A 419 17.30 9.89 -3.42
C PHE A 419 17.38 10.66 -2.13
N LEU A 420 17.43 11.97 -2.26
CA LEU A 420 17.25 12.93 -1.19
C LEU A 420 15.81 13.45 -1.23
N VAL A 421 15.22 13.66 -0.06
CA VAL A 421 13.97 14.42 0.11
C VAL A 421 14.33 15.70 0.86
N VAL A 422 14.38 16.82 0.14
CA VAL A 422 14.79 18.13 0.64
C VAL A 422 13.56 18.91 1.07
N HIS A 423 13.54 19.40 2.30
CA HIS A 423 12.40 20.11 2.87
C HIS A 423 12.21 21.50 2.24
N GLY A 424 11.02 22.08 2.42
CA GLY A 424 10.66 23.37 1.83
C GLY A 424 11.05 24.62 2.64
N ARG A 425 11.56 24.44 3.87
CA ARG A 425 11.93 25.54 4.78
C ARG A 425 13.39 25.45 5.16
N GLU A 426 13.99 26.61 5.45
CA GLU A 426 15.33 26.67 6.05
C GLU A 426 15.35 25.91 7.38
N TYR A 427 16.45 25.23 7.62
CA TYR A 427 16.62 24.43 8.82
C TYR A 427 16.96 25.29 10.04
N ASP A 428 16.27 25.02 11.13
CA ASP A 428 16.61 25.52 12.47
C ASP A 428 16.57 24.34 13.44
N ALA A 429 17.71 24.04 14.07
CA ALA A 429 17.87 22.93 15.00
C ALA A 429 16.97 23.02 16.25
N ASN A 430 16.50 24.22 16.61
CA ASN A 430 15.63 24.44 17.76
C ASN A 430 14.15 24.53 17.39
N SER A 431 13.83 24.59 16.10
CA SER A 431 12.45 24.71 15.64
C SER A 431 11.67 23.43 15.85
N THR A 432 10.49 23.54 16.45
CA THR A 432 9.50 22.47 16.55
C THR A 432 8.50 22.46 15.38
N ASP A 433 8.69 23.35 14.40
CA ASP A 433 7.82 23.43 13.22
C ASP A 433 7.90 22.16 12.38
N TYR A 434 6.73 21.58 12.11
CA TYR A 434 6.57 20.40 11.27
C TYR A 434 7.20 20.61 9.88
N ALA A 435 7.01 21.78 9.27
CA ALA A 435 7.53 22.11 7.94
C ALA A 435 9.06 22.20 7.87
N VAL A 436 9.70 22.49 9.01
CA VAL A 436 11.16 22.53 9.14
C VAL A 436 11.70 21.12 9.40
N GLN A 437 11.06 20.37 10.31
CA GLN A 437 11.65 19.15 10.86
C GLN A 437 11.17 17.84 10.25
N ILE A 438 9.95 17.78 9.70
CA ILE A 438 9.28 16.50 9.38
C ILE A 438 8.72 16.46 7.96
N ASP A 439 8.26 17.59 7.43
CA ASP A 439 7.35 17.62 6.29
C ASP A 439 7.90 16.97 5.02
N HIS A 440 7.30 15.83 4.68
CA HIS A 440 7.50 15.11 3.43
C HIS A 440 6.22 15.18 2.56
N ALA A 441 5.31 16.13 2.79
CA ALA A 441 4.11 16.26 1.96
C ALA A 441 4.48 16.79 0.57
N GLY A 442 3.81 16.26 -0.45
CA GLY A 442 3.90 16.81 -1.81
C GLY A 442 5.21 16.57 -2.57
N TYR A 443 6.19 15.81 -2.06
CA TYR A 443 7.48 15.57 -2.75
C TYR A 443 7.37 14.93 -4.15
N HIS A 444 6.20 14.37 -4.49
CA HIS A 444 5.93 13.77 -5.81
C HIS A 444 5.46 14.83 -6.83
N SER A 445 5.12 16.03 -6.39
CA SER A 445 4.80 17.17 -7.24
C SER A 445 6.07 17.94 -7.56
N GLU A 446 6.34 18.16 -8.85
CA GLU A 446 7.51 18.94 -9.32
C GLU A 446 7.45 20.41 -8.90
N GLU A 447 6.26 20.91 -8.56
CA GLU A 447 6.03 22.29 -8.09
C GLU A 447 5.89 22.40 -6.56
N GLY A 448 6.04 21.27 -5.84
CA GLY A 448 5.92 21.21 -4.39
C GLY A 448 7.10 21.89 -3.66
N PRO A 449 6.89 22.35 -2.41
CA PRO A 449 7.96 22.93 -1.61
C PRO A 449 9.03 21.90 -1.22
N VAL A 450 8.67 20.62 -1.16
CA VAL A 450 9.58 19.51 -0.90
C VAL A 450 10.07 18.96 -2.23
N GLN A 451 11.39 18.82 -2.38
CA GLN A 451 12.03 18.43 -3.64
C GLN A 451 12.72 17.07 -3.51
N MET A 452 12.69 16.27 -4.58
CA MET A 452 13.45 15.03 -4.65
C MET A 452 14.64 15.17 -5.59
N HIS A 453 15.80 14.69 -5.16
CA HIS A 453 17.02 14.67 -5.98
C HIS A 453 17.64 13.29 -5.95
N GLN A 454 18.27 12.86 -7.05
CA GLN A 454 19.04 11.62 -7.03
C GLN A 454 20.22 11.74 -6.06
N LEU A 455 20.44 10.72 -5.24
CA LEU A 455 21.55 10.73 -4.27
C LEU A 455 22.91 10.85 -5.00
N ILE A 456 23.09 10.11 -6.10
CA ILE A 456 24.35 10.12 -6.87
C ILE A 456 24.67 11.47 -7.52
N ASN A 457 23.66 12.32 -7.72
CA ASN A 457 23.83 13.65 -8.30
C ASN A 457 24.01 14.73 -7.23
N TYR A 458 23.98 14.37 -5.94
CA TYR A 458 24.28 15.31 -4.87
C TYR A 458 25.74 15.74 -4.99
N SER A 459 26.01 17.04 -4.97
CA SER A 459 27.36 17.61 -5.11
C SER A 459 28.34 17.09 -4.06
N GLU A 460 27.83 16.65 -2.90
CA GLU A 460 28.63 16.10 -1.81
C GLU A 460 28.51 14.57 -1.69
N TYR A 461 28.07 13.88 -2.75
CA TYR A 461 27.93 12.42 -2.75
C TYR A 461 29.18 11.71 -2.23
N GLU A 462 30.36 12.04 -2.76
CA GLU A 462 31.64 11.42 -2.36
C GLU A 462 32.00 11.66 -0.89
N ARG A 463 31.52 12.76 -0.29
CA ARG A 463 31.70 13.05 1.13
C ARG A 463 30.87 12.12 2.00
N TYR A 464 29.63 11.83 1.59
CA TYR A 464 28.64 11.15 2.44
C TYR A 464 28.46 9.66 2.13
N TRP A 465 28.77 9.23 0.91
CA TRP A 465 28.65 7.83 0.50
C TRP A 465 29.44 6.87 1.41
N PRO A 466 30.70 7.17 1.83
CA PRO A 466 31.42 6.33 2.78
C PRO A 466 30.68 6.15 4.11
N GLY A 467 30.05 7.20 4.64
CA GLY A 467 29.25 7.14 5.87
C GLY A 467 28.03 6.24 5.73
N ILE A 468 27.30 6.33 4.61
CA ILE A 468 26.17 5.43 4.31
C ILE A 468 26.65 3.98 4.25
N LYS A 469 27.80 3.71 3.62
CA LYS A 469 28.37 2.36 3.56
C LYS A 469 28.76 1.83 4.93
N GLN A 470 29.43 2.65 5.75
CA GLN A 470 29.80 2.28 7.10
C GLN A 470 28.57 1.98 7.97
N LEU A 471 27.49 2.77 7.82
CA LEU A 471 26.21 2.51 8.47
C LEU A 471 25.66 1.13 8.06
N MET A 472 25.63 0.83 6.76
CA MET A 472 25.18 -0.47 6.25
C MET A 472 26.03 -1.65 6.76
N GLN A 473 27.35 -1.48 6.82
CA GLN A 473 28.28 -2.50 7.37
C GLN A 473 28.04 -2.76 8.87
N SER A 474 27.64 -1.73 9.61
CA SER A 474 27.39 -1.80 11.05
C SER A 474 26.05 -2.47 11.40
N MET A 475 25.10 -2.52 10.46
CA MET A 475 23.79 -3.15 10.63
C MET A 475 23.80 -4.69 10.53
N GLY A 476 24.97 -5.33 10.52
CA GLY A 476 25.11 -6.76 10.30
C GLY A 476 24.26 -7.63 11.23
N ALA A 477 24.36 -7.42 12.54
CA ALA A 477 23.57 -8.15 13.53
C ALA A 477 22.06 -7.84 13.43
N LEU A 478 21.72 -6.57 13.18
CA LEU A 478 20.33 -6.12 13.01
C LEU A 478 19.65 -6.80 11.81
N LEU A 479 20.37 -6.94 10.70
CA LEU A 479 19.85 -7.52 9.46
C LEU A 479 20.03 -9.04 9.39
N GLU A 480 20.70 -9.67 10.35
CA GLU A 480 21.01 -11.10 10.33
C GLU A 480 19.78 -11.99 10.13
N PRO A 481 18.66 -11.83 10.85
CA PRO A 481 17.47 -12.68 10.63
C PRO A 481 16.94 -12.57 9.20
N THR A 482 16.99 -11.37 8.63
CA THR A 482 16.53 -11.13 7.25
C THR A 482 17.52 -11.69 6.23
N ARG A 483 18.82 -11.56 6.50
CA ARG A 483 19.91 -12.12 5.68
C ARG A 483 19.90 -13.64 5.65
N LEU A 484 19.64 -14.29 6.78
CA LEU A 484 19.51 -15.74 6.85
C LEU A 484 18.24 -16.24 6.15
N ALA A 485 17.15 -15.49 6.21
CA ALA A 485 15.91 -15.82 5.51
C ALA A 485 15.98 -15.60 3.99
N ALA A 486 16.87 -14.73 3.52
CA ALA A 486 17.10 -14.50 2.10
C ALA A 486 18.09 -15.54 1.55
N ASP A 487 17.58 -16.51 0.80
CA ASP A 487 18.31 -17.62 0.20
C ASP A 487 18.17 -17.64 -1.33
N SER A 488 18.35 -18.81 -1.96
CA SER A 488 18.20 -18.97 -3.42
C SER A 488 16.76 -18.92 -3.95
N THR A 489 15.80 -18.76 -3.05
CA THR A 489 14.36 -18.68 -3.32
C THR A 489 13.69 -17.49 -2.67
N HIS A 490 14.32 -16.84 -1.68
CA HIS A 490 13.81 -15.67 -0.99
C HIS A 490 14.75 -14.47 -1.09
N TYR A 491 14.19 -13.30 -1.34
CA TYR A 491 14.93 -12.04 -1.40
C TYR A 491 14.15 -10.93 -0.69
N ILE A 492 14.78 -9.79 -0.44
CA ILE A 492 14.03 -8.60 -0.05
C ILE A 492 14.68 -7.33 -0.57
N LEU A 493 13.84 -6.32 -0.83
CA LEU A 493 14.23 -4.98 -1.22
C LEU A 493 13.87 -4.03 -0.07
N LEU A 494 14.87 -3.52 0.65
CA LEU A 494 14.65 -2.58 1.75
C LEU A 494 14.89 -1.15 1.28
N GLY A 495 14.10 -0.22 1.81
CA GLY A 495 14.41 1.21 1.78
C GLY A 495 14.92 1.65 3.14
N ILE A 496 16.11 2.22 3.21
CA ILE A 496 16.76 2.69 4.43
C ILE A 496 16.71 4.22 4.43
N ASP A 497 16.04 4.81 5.41
CA ASP A 497 16.05 6.25 5.60
C ASP A 497 17.21 6.63 6.50
N VAL A 498 18.00 7.60 6.05
CA VAL A 498 19.28 7.99 6.63
C VAL A 498 19.31 9.49 6.84
N LEU A 499 19.85 9.90 7.99
CA LEU A 499 20.27 11.28 8.25
C LEU A 499 21.77 11.38 8.05
N LEU A 500 22.22 12.38 7.28
CA LEU A 500 23.64 12.68 7.08
C LEU A 500 24.04 13.82 8.01
N ARG A 501 25.24 13.73 8.60
CA ARG A 501 25.79 14.75 9.51
C ARG A 501 26.94 15.50 8.87
N GLU A 502 27.24 16.71 9.32
CA GLU A 502 28.30 17.56 8.77
C GLU A 502 29.67 16.87 8.72
N ASP A 503 29.97 15.98 9.66
CA ASP A 503 31.24 15.23 9.71
C ASP A 503 31.37 14.13 8.65
N GLY A 504 30.34 13.91 7.82
CA GLY A 504 30.32 12.85 6.80
C GLY A 504 29.69 11.53 7.29
N SER A 505 29.36 11.42 8.58
CA SER A 505 28.71 10.24 9.14
C SER A 505 27.23 10.15 8.79
N ALA A 506 26.68 8.95 8.93
CA ALA A 506 25.29 8.63 8.62
C ALA A 506 24.62 7.96 9.83
N GLN A 507 23.39 8.35 10.11
CA GLN A 507 22.56 7.73 11.14
C GLN A 507 21.28 7.12 10.55
N LEU A 508 20.94 5.92 11.00
CA LEU A 508 19.72 5.23 10.66
C LEU A 508 18.51 5.93 11.26
N LEU A 509 17.56 6.30 10.42
CA LEU A 509 16.28 6.87 10.83
C LEU A 509 15.18 5.81 10.91
N GLU A 510 15.01 5.02 9.85
CA GLU A 510 14.06 3.90 9.78
C GLU A 510 14.40 2.91 8.66
N ILE A 511 13.84 1.69 8.75
CA ILE A 511 13.93 0.65 7.71
C ILE A 511 12.54 0.33 7.18
N ASN A 512 12.31 0.60 5.91
CA ASN A 512 11.10 0.26 5.18
C ASN A 512 11.28 -1.11 4.50
N SER A 513 10.66 -2.16 5.04
CA SER A 513 10.71 -3.54 4.51
C SER A 513 9.88 -3.74 3.24
N PHE A 514 8.89 -2.87 3.04
CA PHE A 514 8.09 -2.76 1.82
C PHE A 514 8.00 -1.28 1.46
N PRO A 515 9.07 -0.67 0.93
CA PRO A 515 9.10 0.76 0.66
C PRO A 515 8.00 1.17 -0.33
N ASN A 516 7.45 2.38 -0.17
CA ASN A 516 6.60 2.96 -1.19
C ASN A 516 7.46 3.42 -2.37
N PHE A 517 6.89 3.37 -3.58
CA PHE A 517 7.55 3.79 -4.82
C PHE A 517 6.74 4.84 -5.59
N ILE A 518 5.88 5.57 -4.88
CA ILE A 518 5.19 6.74 -5.41
C ILE A 518 6.13 7.92 -5.21
N HIS A 519 6.90 8.25 -6.25
CA HIS A 519 7.91 9.34 -6.24
C HIS A 519 7.74 10.21 -7.50
N SER A 520 8.56 11.26 -7.62
CA SER A 520 8.60 12.06 -8.85
C SER A 520 9.00 11.21 -10.07
N HIS A 521 8.65 11.69 -11.27
CA HIS A 521 8.95 10.98 -12.51
C HIS A 521 10.45 10.70 -12.66
N GLU A 522 11.30 11.69 -12.35
CA GLU A 522 12.76 11.53 -12.39
C GLU A 522 13.24 10.40 -11.48
N ILE A 523 12.82 10.38 -10.21
CA ILE A 523 13.26 9.34 -9.26
C ILE A 523 12.76 7.96 -9.68
N ILE A 524 11.55 7.87 -10.23
CA ILE A 524 11.04 6.60 -10.77
C ILE A 524 11.94 6.08 -11.90
N GLN A 525 12.24 6.94 -12.88
CA GLN A 525 12.98 6.54 -14.08
C GLN A 525 14.48 6.33 -13.85
N GLN A 526 15.10 7.14 -12.99
CA GLN A 526 16.55 7.18 -12.82
C GLN A 526 17.05 6.43 -11.58
N VAL A 527 16.15 6.14 -10.62
CA VAL A 527 16.52 5.44 -9.37
C VAL A 527 15.74 4.14 -9.21
N ASN A 528 14.40 4.19 -9.19
CA ASN A 528 13.61 3.03 -8.77
C ASN A 528 13.58 1.90 -9.81
N ILE A 529 13.33 2.21 -11.08
CA ILE A 529 13.36 1.20 -12.15
C ILE A 529 14.77 0.62 -12.32
N PRO A 530 15.85 1.44 -12.36
CA PRO A 530 17.22 0.94 -12.37
C PRO A 530 17.57 0.06 -11.16
N PHE A 531 17.12 0.41 -9.95
CA PHE A 531 17.29 -0.44 -8.76
C PHE A 531 16.63 -1.81 -8.92
N PHE A 532 15.37 -1.85 -9.36
CA PHE A 532 14.68 -3.12 -9.62
C PHE A 532 15.37 -3.94 -10.71
N SER A 533 15.79 -3.29 -11.80
CA SER A 533 16.52 -3.94 -12.89
C SER A 533 17.84 -4.55 -12.39
N ALA A 534 18.62 -3.79 -11.62
CA ALA A 534 19.86 -4.26 -11.01
C ALA A 534 19.61 -5.46 -10.08
N ALA A 535 18.57 -5.40 -9.24
CA ALA A 535 18.23 -6.49 -8.33
C ALA A 535 17.82 -7.76 -9.09
N LEU A 536 16.99 -7.63 -10.12
CA LEU A 536 16.57 -8.74 -10.98
C LEU A 536 17.76 -9.39 -11.68
N ARG A 537 18.65 -8.59 -12.28
CA ARG A 537 19.88 -9.09 -12.95
C ARG A 537 20.76 -9.88 -11.98
N THR A 538 21.02 -9.33 -10.79
CA THR A 538 21.79 -10.02 -9.74
C THR A 538 21.16 -11.36 -9.35
N MET A 539 19.82 -11.43 -9.20
CA MET A 539 19.11 -12.70 -8.90
C MET A 539 19.12 -13.71 -10.05
N LEU A 540 19.37 -13.26 -11.28
CA LEU A 540 19.54 -14.09 -12.48
C LEU A 540 21.00 -14.52 -12.71
N GLY A 541 21.93 -14.09 -11.87
CA GLY A 541 23.37 -14.42 -11.98
C GLY A 541 24.15 -13.48 -12.89
N ASP A 542 23.59 -12.34 -13.27
CA ASP A 542 24.28 -11.24 -13.96
C ASP A 542 24.58 -10.15 -12.92
N GLU A 543 25.75 -10.23 -12.28
CA GLU A 543 26.13 -9.31 -11.20
C GLU A 543 26.14 -7.85 -11.68
N SER A 544 25.39 -7.01 -10.98
CA SER A 544 25.27 -5.59 -11.31
C SER A 544 26.37 -4.76 -10.68
N ILE A 545 27.05 -3.92 -11.47
CA ILE A 545 28.10 -3.02 -10.98
C ILE A 545 27.61 -1.91 -10.04
N VAL A 546 26.30 -1.62 -10.07
CA VAL A 546 25.67 -0.58 -9.23
C VAL A 546 25.15 -1.11 -7.90
N LEU A 547 25.25 -2.42 -7.65
CA LEU A 547 24.93 -3.08 -6.39
C LEU A 547 26.23 -3.53 -5.71
N GLU A 548 26.70 -2.74 -4.74
CA GLU A 548 27.92 -3.02 -3.98
C GLU A 548 27.63 -4.06 -2.89
N LYS A 549 28.42 -5.15 -2.84
CA LYS A 549 28.33 -6.14 -1.76
C LYS A 549 28.81 -5.51 -0.46
N ILE A 550 28.02 -5.68 0.60
CA ILE A 550 28.34 -5.16 1.94
C ILE A 550 28.82 -6.30 2.82
N ASP A 551 30.10 -6.26 3.16
CA ASP A 551 30.69 -7.12 4.20
C ASP A 551 30.36 -6.55 5.57
N THR A 552 29.53 -7.26 6.32
CA THR A 552 29.11 -6.82 7.66
C THR A 552 30.23 -6.98 8.67
N ILE A 553 30.42 -5.99 9.53
CA ILE A 553 31.38 -6.08 10.63
C ILE A 553 30.84 -7.08 11.65
N LYS A 554 31.63 -8.11 11.99
CA LYS A 554 31.34 -8.96 13.13
C LYS A 554 31.62 -8.15 14.39
N ASN A 555 30.59 -7.59 14.99
CA ASN A 555 30.73 -6.96 16.30
C ASN A 555 31.04 -8.07 17.31
N GLY A 556 32.25 -8.01 17.87
CA GLY A 556 32.73 -8.97 18.88
C GLY A 556 31.91 -8.90 20.16
N ALA A 557 31.89 -10.03 20.87
CA ALA A 557 31.22 -10.28 22.15
C ALA A 557 31.53 -9.26 23.25
#